data_AF-A0A922IHT8-F1
#
_entry.id   AF-A0A922IHT8-F1
#
_cell.length_a   1.000
_cell.length_b   1.000
_cell.length_c   1.000
_cell.angle_alpha   90.00
_cell.angle_beta   90.00
_cell.angle_gamma   90.00
#
_symmetry.space_group_name_H-M   'P 1'
#
loop_
_entity.id
_entity.type
_entity.pdbx_description
1 polymer ?
#
loop_
_entity_poly.entity_id
_entity_poly.type
_entity_poly.pdbx_seq_one_letter_code
_entity_poly.pdbx_strand_id
1 'polypeptide(L)'
;MQMLTDIKVSPPTQPSTSNANTASSVDGIANSIAEFHYDPGANVTFDMWFRRYEDPFKFDFANQDDAWKIRLLLRKMGASELDGYCNLILPLDSRDRRFSDTVQTLSQHFGDDSPLFNTRYRCLKLIMNEDNDFLTHVGIVNRKYERFRLKSLSEDQFKALILICSLQSQKFSDIRTRLLCRLDQDPKLSLSDTANEYERFINLQRDTTMIQSGRFSQFEVRVVQQTSNQNKCAINVSLS
;
A
#
# COMPACT_ATOMS: atom_id res chain seq x y z
N MET A 1 -90.52 26.44 20.73
CA MET A 1 -90.10 26.70 19.34
C MET A 1 -88.62 27.01 19.34
N GLN A 2 -87.89 26.39 18.39
CA GLN A 2 -86.53 26.66 17.87
C GLN A 2 -85.49 27.33 18.81
N MET A 3 -84.39 26.74 19.29
CA MET A 3 -83.30 25.91 18.72
C MET A 3 -81.98 26.71 18.55
N LEU A 4 -80.89 26.09 19.04
CA LEU A 4 -79.48 26.14 18.57
C LEU A 4 -78.70 27.46 18.81
N THR A 5 -77.45 27.48 19.27
CA THR A 5 -76.35 26.49 19.18
C THR A 5 -75.34 26.62 20.33
N ASP A 6 -74.90 25.47 20.86
CA ASP A 6 -73.67 25.30 21.65
C ASP A 6 -72.41 25.44 20.78
N ILE A 7 -71.46 26.28 21.22
CA ILE A 7 -70.10 26.32 20.66
C ILE A 7 -69.18 25.48 21.55
N LYS A 8 -68.86 24.29 21.04
CA LYS A 8 -67.85 23.36 21.57
C LYS A 8 -66.45 23.90 21.23
N VAL A 9 -65.78 24.50 22.21
CA VAL A 9 -64.37 24.91 22.09
C VAL A 9 -63.47 23.67 22.23
N SER A 10 -62.73 23.36 21.17
CA SER A 10 -61.69 22.32 21.15
C SER A 10 -60.39 22.89 21.72
N PRO A 11 -59.55 22.09 22.40
CA PRO A 11 -58.28 22.55 22.94
C PRO A 11 -57.26 22.83 21.81
N PRO A 12 -56.31 23.75 22.01
CA PRO A 12 -55.34 24.11 20.97
C PRO A 12 -54.37 22.95 20.72
N THR A 13 -54.36 22.50 19.48
CA THR A 13 -53.35 21.59 18.93
C THR A 13 -51.96 22.20 19.13
N GLN A 14 -51.13 21.56 19.98
CA GLN A 14 -49.70 21.85 20.04
C GLN A 14 -49.09 21.61 18.65
N PRO A 15 -48.25 22.53 18.13
CA PRO A 15 -47.41 22.20 17.00
C PRO A 15 -46.42 21.11 17.42
N SER A 16 -46.51 19.96 16.77
CA SER A 16 -45.48 18.92 16.80
C SER A 16 -44.17 19.52 16.27
N THR A 17 -43.28 19.94 17.16
CA THR A 17 -41.91 20.33 16.81
C THR A 17 -41.10 19.06 16.53
N SER A 18 -41.38 18.43 15.39
CA SER A 18 -40.59 17.31 14.88
C SER A 18 -39.64 17.79 13.78
N ASN A 19 -38.34 17.71 14.08
CA ASN A 19 -37.22 17.43 13.17
C ASN A 19 -36.77 18.46 12.11
N ALA A 20 -37.29 19.70 12.09
CA ALA A 20 -36.80 20.70 11.12
C ALA A 20 -35.37 21.22 11.40
N ASN A 21 -34.97 21.28 12.68
CA ASN A 21 -33.66 21.87 13.06
C ASN A 21 -32.49 20.89 12.91
N THR A 22 -32.73 19.58 12.93
CA THR A 22 -31.67 18.56 12.80
C THR A 22 -31.27 18.32 11.34
N ALA A 23 -32.22 18.35 10.40
CA ALA A 23 -31.94 18.19 8.97
C ALA A 23 -31.07 19.33 8.42
N SER A 24 -31.36 20.57 8.83
CA SER A 24 -30.54 21.75 8.52
C SER A 24 -29.10 21.62 9.03
N SER A 25 -28.90 20.96 10.17
CA SER A 25 -27.57 20.77 10.76
C SER A 25 -26.78 19.67 10.05
N VAL A 26 -27.42 18.56 9.67
CA VAL A 26 -26.78 17.44 8.97
C VAL A 26 -26.30 17.86 7.58
N ASP A 27 -27.14 18.57 6.82
CA ASP A 27 -26.76 19.06 5.48
C ASP A 27 -25.65 20.13 5.56
N GLY A 28 -25.66 20.95 6.61
CA GLY A 28 -24.58 21.90 6.87
C GLY A 28 -23.23 21.22 7.10
N ILE A 29 -23.21 20.18 7.93
CA ILE A 29 -21.99 19.39 8.21
C ILE A 29 -21.57 18.61 6.96
N ALA A 30 -22.51 17.99 6.24
CA ALA A 30 -22.24 17.29 4.99
C ALA A 30 -21.64 18.24 3.93
N ASN A 31 -22.11 19.49 3.84
CA ASN A 31 -21.56 20.49 2.93
C ASN A 31 -20.18 20.99 3.36
N SER A 32 -19.86 20.95 4.66
CA SER A 32 -18.54 21.35 5.18
C SER A 32 -17.41 20.36 4.83
N ILE A 33 -17.74 19.13 4.44
CA ILE A 33 -16.77 18.13 4.00
C ILE A 33 -16.26 18.50 2.61
N ALA A 34 -14.95 18.70 2.47
CA ALA A 34 -14.31 19.01 1.19
C ALA A 34 -14.29 17.78 0.27
N GLU A 35 -14.33 18.01 -1.03
CA GLU A 35 -14.19 16.93 -2.02
C GLU A 35 -12.80 16.30 -1.96
N PHE A 36 -12.74 14.99 -2.13
CA PHE A 36 -11.51 14.21 -2.13
C PHE A 36 -11.00 13.99 -3.55
N HIS A 37 -9.76 14.37 -3.79
CA HIS A 37 -9.03 14.09 -5.02
C HIS A 37 -7.72 13.38 -4.65
N TYR A 38 -7.49 12.20 -5.21
CA TYR A 38 -6.33 11.40 -4.88
C TYR A 38 -5.08 11.98 -5.56
N ASP A 39 -4.11 12.39 -4.75
CA ASP A 39 -2.80 12.82 -5.23
C ASP A 39 -1.70 12.19 -4.36
N PRO A 40 -1.07 11.10 -4.80
CA PRO A 40 0.01 10.47 -4.06
C PRO A 40 1.28 11.33 -3.99
N GLY A 41 1.47 12.25 -4.94
CA GLY A 41 2.61 13.17 -5.01
C GLY A 41 2.50 14.31 -4.00
N ALA A 42 1.33 14.97 -3.95
CA ALA A 42 0.97 15.91 -2.90
C ALA A 42 0.44 15.22 -1.64
N ASN A 43 0.55 13.89 -1.54
CA ASN A 43 0.21 13.07 -0.37
C ASN A 43 -1.25 13.20 0.11
N VAL A 44 -2.15 13.63 -0.78
CA VAL A 44 -3.59 13.66 -0.55
C VAL A 44 -4.10 12.22 -0.72
N THR A 45 -4.00 11.45 0.36
CA THR A 45 -4.53 10.08 0.44
C THR A 45 -5.88 10.05 1.13
N PHE A 46 -6.65 8.99 0.87
CA PHE A 46 -7.95 8.78 1.49
C PHE A 46 -7.83 8.75 3.02
N ASP A 47 -6.78 8.12 3.57
CA ASP A 47 -6.57 8.08 5.02
C ASP A 47 -6.39 9.47 5.65
N MET A 48 -5.65 10.37 4.99
CA MET A 48 -5.45 11.74 5.51
C MET A 48 -6.71 12.57 5.43
N TRP A 49 -7.44 12.45 4.32
CA TRP A 49 -8.70 13.15 4.13
C TRP A 49 -9.76 12.62 5.10
N PHE A 50 -9.93 11.31 5.19
CA PHE A 50 -10.93 10.67 6.04
C PHE A 50 -10.66 10.98 7.51
N ARG A 51 -9.41 10.95 7.97
CA ARG A 51 -9.05 11.31 9.35
C ARG A 51 -9.47 12.74 9.74
N ARG A 52 -9.54 13.67 8.80
CA ARG A 52 -10.03 15.04 9.05
C ARG A 52 -11.54 15.09 9.25
N TYR A 53 -12.27 14.18 8.61
CA TYR A 53 -13.73 14.16 8.59
C TYR A 53 -14.32 12.95 9.32
N GLU A 54 -13.49 12.18 10.04
CA GLU A 54 -13.88 10.97 10.75
C GLU A 54 -14.88 11.27 11.88
N ASP A 55 -14.67 12.38 12.59
CA ASP A 55 -15.50 12.80 13.71
C ASP A 55 -16.98 13.04 13.29
N PRO A 56 -17.27 13.76 12.19
CA PRO A 56 -18.62 13.82 11.64
C PRO A 56 -19.28 12.46 11.42
N PHE A 57 -18.56 11.47 10.88
CA PHE A 57 -19.11 10.12 10.67
C PHE A 57 -19.35 9.35 11.97
N LYS A 58 -18.54 9.61 13.00
CA LYS A 58 -18.65 8.96 14.32
C LYS A 58 -19.72 9.56 15.21
N PHE A 59 -19.81 10.89 15.26
CA PHE A 59 -20.63 11.60 16.24
C PHE A 59 -21.88 12.21 15.59
N ASP A 60 -21.71 13.03 14.57
CA ASP A 60 -22.82 13.80 13.98
C ASP A 60 -23.74 12.92 13.12
N PHE A 61 -23.17 11.91 12.45
CA PHE A 61 -23.90 10.97 11.62
C PHE A 61 -24.12 9.62 12.32
N ALA A 62 -23.93 9.52 13.64
CA ALA A 62 -24.07 8.26 14.38
C ALA A 62 -25.43 7.58 14.15
N ASN A 63 -26.50 8.38 14.08
CA ASN A 63 -27.89 7.92 13.90
C ASN A 63 -28.24 7.57 12.45
N GLN A 64 -27.35 7.80 11.49
CA GLN A 64 -27.58 7.50 10.07
C GLN A 64 -27.21 6.04 9.76
N ASP A 65 -27.93 5.44 8.81
CA ASP A 65 -27.62 4.10 8.32
C ASP A 65 -26.33 4.08 7.46
N ASP A 66 -25.76 2.88 7.31
CA ASP A 66 -24.53 2.69 6.55
C ASP A 66 -24.73 3.10 5.07
N ALA A 67 -25.90 2.85 4.50
CA ALA A 67 -26.23 3.23 3.13
C ALA A 67 -26.22 4.75 2.91
N TRP A 68 -26.68 5.54 3.88
CA TRP A 68 -26.62 6.99 3.84
C TRP A 68 -25.19 7.48 4.00
N LYS A 69 -24.42 6.94 4.95
CA LYS A 69 -23.00 7.30 5.14
C LYS A 69 -22.16 7.00 3.91
N ILE A 70 -22.37 5.84 3.28
CA ILE A 70 -21.72 5.46 2.02
C ILE A 70 -22.11 6.43 0.91
N ARG A 71 -23.40 6.75 0.73
CA ARG A 71 -23.84 7.71 -0.30
C ARG A 71 -23.22 9.09 -0.10
N LEU A 72 -23.14 9.59 1.13
CA LEU A 72 -22.48 10.87 1.43
C LEU A 72 -20.99 10.81 1.11
N LEU A 73 -20.30 9.75 1.53
CA LEU A 73 -18.88 9.54 1.27
C LEU A 73 -18.59 9.56 -0.24
N LEU A 74 -19.36 8.79 -1.02
CA LEU A 74 -19.22 8.71 -2.48
C LEU A 74 -19.53 10.02 -3.20
N ARG A 75 -20.48 10.80 -2.69
CA ARG A 75 -20.77 12.15 -3.21
C ARG A 75 -19.62 13.14 -2.98
N LYS A 76 -18.73 12.86 -2.03
CA LYS A 76 -17.54 13.66 -1.73
C LYS A 76 -16.28 13.14 -2.39
N MET A 77 -16.36 12.07 -3.16
CA MET A 77 -15.25 11.59 -3.99
C MET A 77 -15.23 12.35 -5.32
N GLY A 78 -14.04 12.63 -5.82
CA GLY A 78 -13.87 13.12 -7.19
C GLY A 78 -14.36 12.11 -8.23
N ALA A 79 -14.66 12.60 -9.43
CA ALA A 79 -15.22 11.79 -10.50
C ALA A 79 -14.33 10.59 -10.88
N SER A 80 -13.00 10.78 -10.88
CA SER A 80 -12.03 9.72 -11.19
C SER A 80 -11.98 8.65 -10.10
N GLU A 81 -12.05 9.06 -8.84
CA GLU A 81 -11.99 8.17 -7.69
C GLU A 81 -13.30 7.39 -7.51
N LEU A 82 -14.44 8.02 -7.81
CA LEU A 82 -15.74 7.38 -7.82
C LEU A 82 -15.82 6.30 -8.91
N ASP A 83 -15.31 6.57 -10.12
CA ASP A 83 -15.21 5.57 -11.20
C ASP A 83 -14.32 4.39 -10.77
N GLY A 84 -13.15 4.69 -10.20
CA GLY A 84 -12.26 3.68 -9.61
C GLY A 84 -12.97 2.83 -8.55
N TYR A 85 -13.72 3.44 -7.64
CA TYR A 85 -14.50 2.72 -6.62
C TYR A 85 -15.59 1.82 -7.24
N CYS A 86 -16.35 2.32 -8.23
CA CYS A 86 -17.36 1.54 -8.94
C CYS A 86 -16.77 0.28 -9.62
N ASN A 87 -15.59 0.42 -10.24
CA ASN A 87 -14.89 -0.70 -10.88
C ASN A 87 -14.46 -1.78 -9.87
N LEU A 88 -14.24 -1.43 -8.60
CA LEU A 88 -13.80 -2.35 -7.56
C LEU A 88 -14.94 -3.13 -6.87
N ILE A 89 -16.19 -2.70 -7.04
CA ILE A 89 -17.34 -3.24 -6.29
C ILE A 89 -18.19 -4.15 -7.14
N LEU A 90 -18.02 -4.16 -8.45
CA LEU A 90 -18.75 -5.08 -9.31
C LEU A 90 -18.30 -6.53 -9.04
N PRO A 91 -19.22 -7.48 -8.76
CA PRO A 91 -20.68 -7.42 -8.80
C PRO A 91 -21.33 -7.60 -7.41
N LEU A 92 -20.94 -6.82 -6.39
CA LEU A 92 -21.61 -6.80 -5.09
C LEU A 92 -22.75 -5.79 -5.08
N ASP A 93 -23.95 -6.25 -4.71
CA ASP A 93 -25.11 -5.40 -4.49
C ASP A 93 -24.79 -4.37 -3.40
N SER A 94 -24.82 -3.09 -3.80
CA SER A 94 -24.40 -1.91 -3.01
C SER A 94 -25.22 -1.65 -1.73
N ARG A 95 -26.23 -2.48 -1.44
CA ARG A 95 -27.16 -2.33 -0.32
C ARG A 95 -26.79 -3.12 0.93
N ASP A 96 -25.90 -4.11 0.81
CA ASP A 96 -25.47 -4.96 1.93
C ASP A 96 -24.07 -4.61 2.46
N ARG A 97 -23.45 -3.57 1.91
CA ARG A 97 -22.09 -3.18 2.31
C ARG A 97 -22.12 -2.33 3.57
N ARG A 98 -21.33 -2.72 4.56
CA ARG A 98 -21.13 -1.94 5.78
C ARG A 98 -20.26 -0.73 5.47
N PHE A 99 -20.49 0.37 6.19
CA PHE A 99 -19.71 1.59 6.02
C PHE A 99 -18.21 1.33 6.28
N SER A 100 -17.88 0.47 7.25
CA SER A 100 -16.51 0.04 7.55
C SER A 100 -15.80 -0.57 6.35
N ASP A 101 -16.50 -1.40 5.58
CA ASP A 101 -15.91 -2.18 4.49
C ASP A 101 -15.64 -1.28 3.28
N THR A 102 -16.51 -0.28 3.07
CA THR A 102 -16.29 0.80 2.11
C THR A 102 -15.07 1.64 2.46
N VAL A 103 -14.96 2.10 3.71
CA VAL A 103 -13.82 2.89 4.19
C VAL A 103 -12.52 2.08 4.03
N GLN A 104 -12.53 0.78 4.37
CA GLN A 104 -11.39 -0.09 4.20
C GLN A 104 -10.98 -0.24 2.73
N THR A 105 -11.95 -0.41 1.82
CA THR A 105 -11.65 -0.56 0.38
C THR A 105 -11.06 0.72 -0.20
N LEU A 106 -11.61 1.87 0.19
CA LEU A 106 -11.10 3.17 -0.23
C LEU A 106 -9.70 3.45 0.35
N SER A 107 -9.45 3.05 1.60
CA SER A 107 -8.11 3.10 2.20
C SER A 107 -7.13 2.15 1.49
N GLN A 108 -7.55 0.97 1.07
CA GLN A 108 -6.68 0.04 0.33
C GLN A 108 -6.32 0.48 -1.08
N HIS A 109 -7.12 1.34 -1.72
CA HIS A 109 -6.92 1.72 -3.12
C HIS A 109 -6.45 3.17 -3.29
N PHE A 110 -6.90 4.05 -2.40
CA PHE A 110 -6.55 5.47 -2.40
C PHE A 110 -5.81 5.88 -1.12
N GLY A 111 -5.42 4.92 -0.30
CA GLY A 111 -4.61 5.17 0.89
C GLY A 111 -3.12 5.27 0.57
N ASP A 112 -2.34 5.25 1.64
CA ASP A 112 -0.90 5.26 1.56
C ASP A 112 -0.30 3.85 1.43
N ASP A 113 -0.31 3.29 0.22
CA ASP A 113 0.31 1.99 -0.07
C ASP A 113 1.84 2.07 -0.24
N SER A 114 2.45 3.24 0.01
CA SER A 114 3.90 3.37 -0.14
C SER A 114 4.60 2.56 0.96
N PRO A 115 5.43 1.55 0.61
CA PRO A 115 6.19 0.80 1.60
C PRO A 115 6.96 1.77 2.49
N LEU A 116 7.04 1.48 3.80
CA LEU A 116 7.70 2.35 4.77
C LEU A 116 9.13 2.71 4.36
N PHE A 117 9.86 1.77 3.75
CA PHE A 117 11.17 2.04 3.18
C PHE A 117 11.14 3.13 2.10
N ASN A 118 10.24 3.03 1.12
CA ASN A 118 10.14 4.01 0.03
C ASN A 118 9.83 5.41 0.57
N THR A 119 8.92 5.48 1.54
CA THR A 119 8.61 6.71 2.26
C THR A 119 9.86 7.28 2.94
N ARG A 120 10.59 6.47 3.72
CA ARG A 120 11.82 6.90 4.41
C ARG A 120 12.91 7.34 3.45
N TYR A 121 13.12 6.58 2.37
CA TYR A 121 14.09 6.89 1.34
C TYR A 121 13.78 8.21 0.63
N ARG A 122 12.52 8.45 0.25
CA ARG A 122 12.08 9.73 -0.34
C ARG A 122 12.28 10.90 0.62
N CYS A 123 12.13 10.69 1.92
CA CYS A 123 12.45 11.73 2.91
C CYS A 123 13.94 12.05 2.95
N LEU A 124 14.80 11.02 2.93
CA LEU A 124 16.26 11.19 2.91
C LEU A 124 16.77 11.84 1.61
N LYS A 125 16.03 11.69 0.51
CA LYS A 125 16.31 12.31 -0.78
C LYS A 125 15.55 13.62 -1.02
N LEU A 126 14.87 14.16 -0.01
CA LEU A 126 14.12 15.38 -0.18
C LEU A 126 15.07 16.56 -0.46
N ILE A 127 14.84 17.24 -1.58
CA ILE A 127 15.54 18.45 -1.99
C ILE A 127 14.49 19.54 -2.20
N MET A 128 14.83 20.79 -1.90
CA MET A 128 13.95 21.93 -2.17
C MET A 128 13.89 22.18 -3.67
N ASN A 129 12.69 22.21 -4.24
CA ASN A 129 12.49 22.64 -5.62
C ASN A 129 12.68 24.16 -5.72
N GLU A 130 13.26 24.62 -6.83
CA GLU A 130 13.53 26.05 -7.06
C GLU A 130 12.24 26.89 -7.12
N ASP A 131 11.13 26.28 -7.55
CA ASP A 131 9.82 26.93 -7.66
C ASP A 131 9.07 27.07 -6.32
N ASN A 132 9.51 26.34 -5.27
CA ASN A 132 8.83 26.35 -3.98
C ASN A 132 9.37 27.48 -3.10
N ASP A 133 8.49 28.27 -2.50
CA ASP A 133 8.89 29.16 -1.42
C ASP A 133 9.32 28.35 -0.17
N PHE A 134 10.16 28.98 0.65
CA PHE A 134 10.73 28.34 1.83
C PHE A 134 9.67 27.84 2.81
N LEU A 135 8.58 28.60 3.01
CA LEU A 135 7.55 28.24 3.98
C LEU A 135 6.74 27.02 3.51
N THR A 136 6.44 26.96 2.20
CA THR A 136 5.88 25.76 1.58
C THR A 136 6.81 24.56 1.76
N HIS A 137 8.12 24.73 1.55
CA HIS A 137 9.08 23.64 1.76
C HIS A 137 9.16 23.17 3.22
N VAL A 138 9.11 24.08 4.20
CA VAL A 138 9.03 23.74 5.64
C VAL A 138 7.81 22.85 5.92
N GLY A 139 6.65 23.19 5.34
CA GLY A 139 5.45 22.37 5.44
C GLY A 139 5.64 20.96 4.85
N ILE A 140 6.31 20.86 3.70
CA ILE A 140 6.64 19.58 3.06
C ILE A 140 7.57 18.74 3.95
N VAL A 141 8.63 19.35 4.52
CA VAL A 141 9.56 18.67 5.44
C VAL A 141 8.82 18.10 6.64
N ASN A 142 7.96 18.90 7.28
CA ASN A 142 7.18 18.46 8.45
C ASN A 142 6.27 17.26 8.09
N ARG A 143 5.59 17.33 6.94
CA ARG A 143 4.72 16.25 6.48
C ARG A 143 5.49 14.96 6.14
N LYS A 144 6.68 15.09 5.57
CA LYS A 144 7.59 13.96 5.29
C LYS A 144 8.12 13.35 6.60
N TYR A 145 8.47 14.17 7.59
CA TYR A 145 8.90 13.71 8.91
C TYR A 145 7.85 12.83 9.60
N GLU A 146 6.59 13.25 9.61
CA GLU A 146 5.50 12.46 10.20
C GLU A 146 5.35 11.08 9.52
N ARG A 147 5.51 11.03 8.20
CA ARG A 147 5.48 9.78 7.42
C ARG A 147 6.73 8.93 7.58
N PHE A 148 7.88 9.53 7.90
CA PHE A 148 9.12 8.80 8.18
C PHE A 148 8.98 7.86 9.39
N ARG A 149 8.08 8.22 10.33
CA ARG A 149 7.85 7.49 11.59
C ARG A 149 9.14 7.31 12.39
N LEU A 150 9.92 8.38 12.53
CA LEU A 150 11.26 8.33 13.16
C LEU A 150 11.22 7.72 14.56
N LYS A 151 10.19 8.04 15.36
CA LYS A 151 10.00 7.52 16.72
C LYS A 151 9.88 5.99 16.80
N SER A 152 9.48 5.33 15.71
CA SER A 152 9.35 3.87 15.64
C SER A 152 10.65 3.18 15.19
N LEU A 153 11.65 3.96 14.75
CA LEU A 153 12.89 3.43 14.19
C LEU A 153 13.93 3.28 15.30
N SER A 154 14.50 2.09 15.45
CA SER A 154 15.65 1.91 16.32
C SER A 154 16.90 2.55 15.71
N GLU A 155 17.91 2.82 16.54
CA GLU A 155 19.18 3.36 16.08
C GLU A 155 19.84 2.45 15.04
N ASP A 156 19.79 1.15 15.25
CA ASP A 156 20.40 0.18 14.35
C ASP A 156 19.63 0.04 13.03
N GLN A 157 18.30 0.13 13.05
CA GLN A 157 17.49 0.24 11.84
C GLN A 157 17.83 1.49 11.04
N PHE A 158 18.08 2.60 11.72
CA PHE A 158 18.51 3.83 11.05
C PHE A 158 19.90 3.68 10.41
N LYS A 159 20.86 3.05 11.09
CA LYS A 159 22.17 2.70 10.50
C LYS A 159 22.02 1.80 9.28
N ALA A 160 21.19 0.76 9.36
CA ALA A 160 20.92 -0.15 8.24
C ALA A 160 20.26 0.59 7.07
N LEU A 161 19.33 1.50 7.33
CA LEU A 161 18.72 2.36 6.33
C LEU A 161 19.78 3.22 5.61
N ILE A 162 20.67 3.88 6.35
CA ILE A 162 21.76 4.68 5.77
C ILE A 162 22.66 3.81 4.88
N LEU A 163 23.03 2.61 5.35
CA LEU A 163 23.82 1.66 4.57
C LEU A 163 23.12 1.28 3.27
N ILE A 164 21.85 0.88 3.32
CA ILE A 164 21.07 0.52 2.13
C ILE A 164 21.01 1.69 1.13
N CYS A 165 20.85 2.92 1.63
CA CYS A 165 20.80 4.13 0.80
C CYS A 165 22.16 4.49 0.18
N SER A 166 23.28 4.10 0.79
CA SER A 166 24.63 4.33 0.25
C SER A 166 25.02 3.34 -0.84
N LEU A 167 24.37 2.17 -0.90
CA LEU A 167 24.58 1.13 -1.93
C LEU A 167 23.92 1.50 -3.27
N GLN A 168 24.32 2.62 -3.88
CA GLN A 168 23.68 3.12 -5.10
C GLN A 168 24.11 2.37 -6.38
N SER A 169 25.34 1.85 -6.40
CA SER A 169 25.90 1.13 -7.56
C SER A 169 25.13 -0.15 -7.88
N GLN A 170 24.97 -0.45 -9.17
CA GLN A 170 24.29 -1.66 -9.65
C GLN A 170 24.96 -2.95 -9.17
N LYS A 171 26.27 -2.90 -8.86
CA LYS A 171 27.03 -4.01 -8.24
C LYS A 171 26.37 -4.55 -6.97
N PHE A 172 25.69 -3.69 -6.22
CA PHE A 172 25.06 -4.05 -4.95
C PHE A 172 23.53 -4.21 -5.06
N SER A 173 22.97 -4.27 -6.26
CA SER A 173 21.51 -4.35 -6.47
C SER A 173 20.88 -5.55 -5.77
N ASP A 174 21.47 -6.74 -5.89
CA ASP A 174 20.95 -7.96 -5.27
C ASP A 174 21.00 -7.92 -3.73
N ILE A 175 22.14 -7.52 -3.16
CA ILE A 175 22.28 -7.40 -1.70
C ILE A 175 21.37 -6.29 -1.16
N ARG A 176 21.23 -5.17 -1.89
CA ARG A 176 20.31 -4.09 -1.54
C ARG A 176 18.87 -4.62 -1.44
N THR A 177 18.41 -5.40 -2.42
CA THR A 177 17.07 -6.03 -2.38
C THR A 177 16.89 -6.96 -1.18
N ARG A 178 17.91 -7.75 -0.82
CA ARG A 178 17.86 -8.61 0.37
C ARG A 178 17.81 -7.83 1.68
N LEU A 179 18.65 -6.81 1.81
CA LEU A 179 18.67 -5.94 2.98
C LEU A 179 17.36 -5.16 3.14
N LEU A 180 16.73 -4.76 2.03
CA LEU A 180 15.40 -4.16 2.03
C LEU A 180 14.34 -5.10 2.62
N CYS A 181 14.32 -6.35 2.19
CA CYS A 181 13.39 -7.35 2.72
C CYS A 181 13.62 -7.58 4.23
N ARG A 182 14.89 -7.65 4.65
CA ARG A 182 15.26 -7.79 6.07
C ARG A 182 14.82 -6.60 6.91
N LEU A 183 14.99 -5.37 6.41
CA LEU A 183 14.59 -4.15 7.12
C LEU A 183 13.07 -4.10 7.37
N ASP A 184 12.28 -4.66 6.45
CA ASP A 184 10.82 -4.69 6.57
C ASP A 184 10.33 -5.81 7.51
N GLN A 185 11.06 -6.93 7.59
CA GLN A 185 10.68 -8.12 8.36
C GLN A 185 11.21 -8.12 9.80
N ASP A 186 12.39 -7.54 10.03
CA ASP A 186 13.08 -7.59 11.31
C ASP A 186 13.25 -6.19 11.90
N PRO A 187 12.44 -5.79 12.90
CA PRO A 187 12.53 -4.48 13.53
C PRO A 187 13.80 -4.28 14.39
N LYS A 188 14.59 -5.33 14.62
CA LYS A 188 15.83 -5.31 15.42
C LYS A 188 17.09 -5.51 14.59
N LEU A 189 17.00 -5.46 13.25
CA LEU A 189 18.14 -5.59 12.36
C LEU A 189 19.31 -4.71 12.82
N SER A 190 20.42 -5.36 13.18
CA SER A 190 21.67 -4.69 13.54
C SER A 190 22.57 -4.48 12.33
N LEU A 191 23.54 -3.56 12.45
CA LEU A 191 24.55 -3.40 11.41
C LEU A 191 25.39 -4.69 11.23
N SER A 192 25.67 -5.42 12.31
CA SER A 192 26.29 -6.75 12.23
C SER A 192 25.45 -7.74 11.42
N ASP A 193 24.13 -7.74 11.58
CA ASP A 193 23.26 -8.63 10.80
C ASP A 193 23.30 -8.30 9.31
N THR A 194 23.44 -7.01 8.95
CA THR A 194 23.62 -6.62 7.55
C THR A 194 24.96 -7.12 6.97
N ALA A 195 26.03 -7.12 7.76
CA ALA A 195 27.33 -7.65 7.35
C ALA A 195 27.27 -9.18 7.19
N ASN A 196 26.67 -9.88 8.15
CA ASN A 196 26.45 -11.32 8.10
C ASN A 196 25.59 -11.72 6.89
N GLU A 197 24.57 -10.94 6.54
CA GLU A 197 23.75 -11.18 5.34
C GLU A 197 24.57 -11.00 4.06
N TYR A 198 25.50 -10.04 4.01
CA TYR A 198 26.42 -9.90 2.88
C TYR A 198 27.35 -11.11 2.76
N GLU A 199 27.96 -11.59 3.84
CA GLU A 199 28.79 -12.79 3.82
C GLU A 199 28.01 -14.02 3.34
N ARG A 200 26.79 -14.21 3.89
CA ARG A 200 25.89 -15.28 3.47
C ARG A 200 25.52 -15.18 1.99
N PHE A 201 25.30 -13.97 1.48
CA PHE A 201 25.02 -13.72 0.07
C PHE A 201 26.20 -14.12 -0.82
N ILE A 202 27.43 -13.76 -0.43
CA ILE A 202 28.63 -14.14 -1.16
C ILE A 202 28.81 -15.67 -1.17
N ASN A 203 28.56 -16.35 -0.05
CA ASN A 203 28.60 -17.82 0.00
C ASN A 203 27.56 -18.44 -0.94
N LEU A 204 26.32 -17.95 -0.93
CA LEU A 204 25.27 -18.45 -1.81
C LEU A 204 25.58 -18.22 -3.30
N GLN A 205 26.24 -17.11 -3.65
CA GLN A 205 26.72 -16.91 -5.01
C GLN A 205 27.74 -17.97 -5.42
N ARG A 206 28.69 -18.32 -4.53
CA ARG A 206 29.66 -19.40 -4.80
C ARG A 206 28.99 -20.76 -4.96
N ASP A 207 28.01 -21.08 -4.12
CA ASP A 207 27.27 -22.35 -4.21
C ASP A 207 26.46 -22.43 -5.51
N THR A 208 25.86 -21.31 -5.92
CA THR A 208 25.09 -21.23 -7.17
C THR A 208 26.00 -21.44 -8.38
N THR A 209 27.19 -20.84 -8.41
CA THR A 209 28.14 -21.04 -9.51
C THR A 209 28.69 -22.46 -9.54
N MET A 210 28.88 -23.11 -8.38
CA MET A 210 29.24 -24.54 -8.31
C MET A 210 28.18 -25.43 -8.98
N ILE A 211 26.89 -25.21 -8.67
CA ILE A 211 25.79 -25.99 -9.25
C ILE A 211 25.65 -25.72 -10.76
N GLN A 212 25.78 -24.46 -11.17
CA GLN A 212 25.69 -24.08 -12.59
C GLN A 212 26.86 -24.62 -13.41
N SER A 213 28.08 -24.61 -12.87
CA SER A 213 29.26 -25.19 -13.53
C SER A 213 29.21 -26.72 -13.58
N GLY A 214 28.64 -27.38 -12.56
CA GLY A 214 28.36 -28.83 -12.57
C GLY A 214 27.35 -29.28 -13.62
N ARG A 215 26.60 -28.35 -14.23
CA ARG A 215 25.65 -28.64 -15.32
C ARG A 215 26.31 -28.69 -16.71
N PHE A 216 27.51 -28.14 -16.86
CA PHE A 216 28.28 -28.20 -18.11
C PHE A 216 29.18 -29.44 -18.22
N SER A 217 29.51 -30.10 -17.10
CA SER A 217 30.35 -31.31 -17.09
C SER A 217 29.59 -32.61 -17.41
N GLN A 218 28.26 -32.57 -17.55
CA GLN A 218 27.46 -33.77 -17.84
C GLN A 218 27.38 -34.12 -19.34
N PHE A 219 27.90 -33.28 -20.23
CA PHE A 219 27.96 -33.56 -21.68
C PHE A 219 29.28 -34.21 -22.15
N GLU A 220 30.29 -34.37 -21.29
CA GLU A 220 31.50 -35.15 -21.58
C GLU A 220 31.41 -36.56 -20.97
N VAL A 221 30.41 -37.34 -21.38
CA VAL A 221 30.46 -38.79 -21.16
C VAL A 221 31.33 -39.40 -22.25
N ARG A 222 32.57 -39.71 -21.86
CA ARG A 222 33.62 -40.44 -22.60
C ARG A 222 33.05 -41.52 -23.54
N VAL A 223 33.30 -41.38 -24.83
CA VAL A 223 33.36 -42.52 -25.76
C VAL A 223 34.63 -43.31 -25.42
N VAL A 224 34.50 -44.33 -24.59
CA VAL A 224 35.53 -45.36 -24.42
C VAL A 224 35.40 -46.28 -25.62
N GLN A 225 36.32 -46.18 -26.59
CA GLN A 225 36.49 -47.18 -27.64
C GLN A 225 36.87 -48.52 -26.98
N GLN A 226 35.90 -49.44 -26.94
CA GLN A 226 36.13 -50.84 -26.62
C GLN A 226 36.96 -51.49 -27.73
N THR A 227 38.17 -51.88 -27.39
CA THR A 227 38.93 -52.90 -28.10
C THR A 227 38.20 -54.23 -27.96
N SER A 228 37.57 -54.71 -29.04
CA SER A 228 37.16 -56.11 -29.16
C SER A 228 38.01 -56.78 -30.23
N ASN A 229 39.14 -57.33 -29.77
CA ASN A 229 39.83 -58.42 -30.46
C ASN A 229 38.98 -59.69 -30.30
N GLN A 230 38.54 -60.31 -31.40
CA GLN A 230 38.37 -61.77 -31.50
C GLN A 230 38.39 -62.24 -32.97
N ASN A 231 39.60 -62.59 -33.43
CA ASN A 231 40.00 -63.84 -34.08
C ASN A 231 39.04 -64.63 -35.01
N LYS A 232 39.51 -64.81 -36.26
CA LYS A 232 39.67 -66.06 -37.08
C LYS A 232 39.02 -65.98 -38.47
N CYS A 233 39.83 -66.04 -39.53
CA CYS A 233 40.00 -67.26 -40.33
C CYS A 233 41.13 -67.07 -41.36
N ALA A 234 42.05 -68.03 -41.41
CA ALA A 234 43.16 -68.09 -42.35
C ALA A 234 42.70 -68.56 -43.74
N ILE A 235 43.25 -68.01 -44.83
CA ILE A 235 43.61 -68.74 -46.07
C ILE A 235 44.84 -68.06 -46.70
N ASN A 236 45.92 -68.83 -46.83
CA ASN A 236 47.11 -68.62 -47.67
C ASN A 236 46.74 -68.57 -49.16
N VAL A 237 47.37 -67.70 -49.98
CA VAL A 237 48.04 -68.07 -51.26
C VAL A 237 49.06 -66.97 -51.66
N SER A 238 50.34 -67.27 -51.45
CA SER A 238 51.50 -67.22 -52.37
C SER A 238 51.61 -66.27 -53.60
N LEU A 239 52.81 -65.66 -53.69
CA LEU A 239 53.72 -65.48 -54.86
C LEU A 239 53.25 -64.56 -56.01
N SER A 240 54.05 -63.63 -56.55
CA SER A 240 55.50 -63.40 -56.57
C SER A 240 55.82 -61.92 -56.69
#